data_AF-A0A970L7K2-F1
#
_entry.id   AF-A0A970L7K2-F1
#
_cell.length_a   1.000
_cell.length_b   1.000
_cell.length_c   1.000
_cell.angle_alpha   90.00
_cell.angle_beta   90.00
_cell.angle_gamma   90.00
#
_symmetry.space_group_name_H-M   'P 1'
#
loop_
_entity.id
_entity.type
_entity.pdbx_description
1 polymer ?
#
loop_
_entity_poly.entity_id
_entity_poly.type
_entity_poly.pdbx_seq_one_letter_code
_entity_poly.pdbx_strand_id
1 'polypeptide(L)'
;MFALLLLINGQSKDGILKAVVIEIIEANHYIVTDDSGKEYSVILSDTKLSANETKKNEALKYVKEKIYKKTVYVFIDKQTNSQIYGSLIYECDEVNDNVNDIPCQSANSLDLELIKLGYVTYTGANKFLKQLN
;
A
#
# COMPACT_ATOMS: atom_id res chain seq x y z
N MET A 1 -17.05 -27.95 -28.95
CA MET A 1 -16.79 -28.20 -27.52
C MET A 1 -15.68 -27.25 -27.11
N PHE A 2 -16.02 -26.08 -26.56
CA PHE A 2 -15.04 -25.10 -26.13
C PHE A 2 -14.63 -25.41 -24.69
N ALA A 3 -13.34 -25.73 -24.49
CA ALA A 3 -12.75 -25.87 -23.17
C ALA A 3 -12.54 -24.48 -22.58
N LEU A 4 -13.26 -24.18 -21.50
CA LEU A 4 -13.09 -22.99 -20.70
C LEU A 4 -11.82 -23.17 -19.84
N LEU A 5 -10.75 -22.46 -20.19
CA LEU A 5 -9.57 -22.34 -19.32
C LEU A 5 -9.97 -21.56 -18.06
N LEU A 6 -10.11 -22.26 -16.95
CA LEU A 6 -10.12 -21.65 -15.62
C LEU A 6 -8.68 -21.22 -15.31
N LEU A 7 -8.40 -19.94 -15.52
CA LEU A 7 -7.25 -19.28 -14.91
C LEU A 7 -7.52 -19.22 -13.41
N ILE A 8 -6.90 -20.13 -12.66
CA ILE A 8 -6.86 -20.09 -11.20
C ILE A 8 -5.94 -18.93 -10.85
N ASN A 9 -6.53 -17.73 -10.71
CA ASN A 9 -5.84 -16.60 -10.10
C ASN A 9 -5.50 -17.01 -8.67
N GLY A 10 -4.20 -17.01 -8.35
CA GLY A 10 -3.73 -17.08 -6.98
C GLY A 10 -4.25 -15.87 -6.22
N GLN A 11 -5.43 -16.01 -5.63
CA GLN A 11 -5.92 -15.07 -4.63
C GLN A 11 -5.07 -15.28 -3.38
N SER A 12 -4.36 -14.24 -2.94
CA SER A 12 -3.79 -14.18 -1.60
C SER A 12 -4.93 -14.45 -0.62
N LYS A 13 -4.74 -15.41 0.29
CA LYS A 13 -5.82 -15.96 1.10
C LYS A 13 -6.55 -14.95 1.99
N ASP A 14 -5.97 -13.78 2.29
CA ASP A 14 -6.53 -12.88 3.31
C ASP A 14 -6.53 -11.37 2.96
N GLY A 15 -6.42 -11.00 1.67
CA GLY A 15 -6.45 -9.58 1.26
C GLY A 15 -5.30 -8.72 1.79
N ILE A 16 -4.26 -9.34 2.37
CA ILE A 16 -3.04 -8.69 2.87
C ILE A 16 -1.83 -9.32 2.19
N LEU A 17 -0.90 -8.47 1.75
CA LEU A 17 0.39 -8.86 1.18
C LEU A 17 1.53 -8.32 2.06
N LYS A 18 2.36 -9.22 2.60
CA LYS A 18 3.65 -8.87 3.20
C LYS A 18 4.69 -8.77 2.08
N ALA A 19 5.39 -7.64 2.00
CA ALA A 19 6.37 -7.39 0.94
C ALA A 19 7.46 -6.42 1.39
N VAL A 20 8.55 -6.31 0.64
CA VAL A 20 9.62 -5.32 0.83
C VAL A 20 9.53 -4.26 -0.27
N VAL A 21 9.63 -2.98 0.10
CA VAL A 21 9.65 -1.88 -0.87
C VAL A 21 11.01 -1.83 -1.56
N ILE A 22 11.04 -2.09 -2.86
CA ILE A 22 12.28 -2.11 -3.67
C ILE A 22 12.47 -0.84 -4.50
N GLU A 23 11.38 -0.14 -4.81
CA GLU A 23 11.40 1.13 -5.54
C GLU A 23 10.27 2.05 -5.08
N ILE A 24 10.53 3.36 -5.11
CA ILE A 24 9.54 4.40 -4.85
C ILE A 24 9.47 5.27 -6.10
N ILE A 25 8.36 5.18 -6.83
CA ILE A 25 8.11 5.93 -8.06
C ILE A 25 7.61 7.32 -7.67
N GLU A 26 6.57 7.38 -6.84
CA GLU A 26 6.02 8.61 -6.27
C GLU A 26 5.63 8.37 -4.80
N ALA A 27 5.24 9.44 -4.09
CA ALA A 27 4.85 9.34 -2.68
C ALA A 27 3.56 8.56 -2.43
N ASN A 28 2.86 8.10 -3.46
CA ASN A 28 1.71 7.21 -3.35
C ASN A 28 1.80 6.01 -4.32
N HIS A 29 2.99 5.74 -4.89
CA HIS A 29 3.20 4.69 -5.88
C HIS A 29 4.58 4.04 -5.71
N TYR A 30 4.58 2.72 -5.49
CA TYR A 30 5.76 1.94 -5.09
C TYR A 30 5.85 0.64 -5.87
N ILE A 31 7.06 0.11 -6.01
CA ILE A 31 7.27 -1.30 -6.38
C ILE A 31 7.68 -2.07 -5.12
N VAL A 32 7.00 -3.17 -4.87
CA VAL A 32 7.29 -4.09 -3.76
C VAL A 32 7.57 -5.50 -4.27
N THR A 33 8.33 -6.28 -3.52
CA THR A 33 8.57 -7.70 -3.81
C THR A 33 8.13 -8.56 -2.64
N ASP A 34 7.42 -9.65 -2.91
CA ASP A 34 7.02 -10.63 -1.90
C ASP A 34 8.13 -11.65 -1.58
N ASP A 35 7.91 -12.53 -0.61
CA ASP A 35 8.91 -13.54 -0.21
C ASP A 35 9.23 -14.57 -1.32
N SER A 36 8.38 -14.65 -2.36
CA SER A 36 8.64 -15.48 -3.55
C SER A 36 9.49 -14.76 -4.62
N GLY A 37 9.81 -13.49 -4.39
CA GLY A 37 10.53 -12.63 -5.33
C GLY A 37 9.63 -12.02 -6.41
N LYS A 38 8.30 -12.13 -6.29
CA LYS A 38 7.38 -11.58 -7.27
C LYS A 38 7.14 -10.10 -6.99
N GLU A 39 7.23 -9.29 -8.04
CA GLU A 39 7.07 -7.84 -7.95
C GLU A 39 5.62 -7.40 -8.17
N TYR A 40 5.22 -6.37 -7.42
CA TYR A 40 3.94 -5.70 -7.54
C TYR A 40 4.10 -4.19 -7.55
N SER A 41 3.32 -3.53 -8.40
CA SER A 41 3.14 -2.09 -8.46
C SER A 41 1.98 -1.71 -7.53
N VAL A 42 2.29 -1.09 -6.40
CA VAL A 42 1.34 -0.72 -5.35
C VAL A 42 1.05 0.77 -5.43
N ILE A 43 -0.22 1.12 -5.61
CA ILE A 43 -0.72 2.50 -5.65
C ILE A 43 -1.65 2.69 -4.45
N LEU A 44 -1.46 3.76 -3.67
CA LEU A 44 -2.34 4.04 -2.54
C LEU A 44 -3.76 4.36 -3.03
N SER A 45 -4.72 3.54 -2.62
CA SER A 45 -6.12 3.68 -3.01
C SER A 45 -6.68 5.04 -2.66
N ASP A 46 -7.54 5.57 -3.53
CA ASP A 46 -8.30 6.79 -3.25
C ASP A 46 -7.41 7.98 -2.84
N THR A 47 -6.18 8.06 -3.37
CA THR A 47 -5.28 9.18 -3.12
C THR A 47 -4.87 9.87 -4.41
N LYS A 48 -4.61 11.17 -4.31
CA LYS A 48 -3.95 11.95 -5.36
C LYS A 48 -2.82 12.76 -4.75
N LEU A 49 -1.65 12.77 -5.40
CA LEU A 49 -0.51 13.60 -4.98
C LEU A 49 -0.87 15.09 -4.98
N SER A 50 -0.24 15.84 -4.07
CA SER A 50 -0.32 17.30 -4.06
C SER A 50 0.09 17.88 -5.42
N ALA A 51 -0.63 18.91 -5.87
CA ALA A 51 -0.26 19.64 -7.10
C ALA A 51 0.96 20.55 -6.88
N ASN A 52 1.33 20.83 -5.62
CA ASN A 52 2.46 21.67 -5.27
C ASN A 52 3.78 20.87 -5.40
N GLU A 53 4.68 21.32 -6.26
CA GLU A 53 5.92 20.61 -6.57
C GLU A 53 6.88 20.50 -5.38
N THR A 54 6.95 21.52 -4.52
CA THR A 54 7.73 21.47 -3.27
C THR A 54 7.20 20.36 -2.37
N LYS A 55 5.88 20.29 -2.17
CA LYS A 55 5.25 19.25 -1.37
C LYS A 55 5.46 17.85 -1.94
N LYS A 56 5.46 17.68 -3.27
CA LYS A 56 5.76 16.38 -3.88
C LYS A 56 7.19 15.91 -3.57
N ASN A 57 8.16 16.81 -3.66
CA ASN A 57 9.55 16.48 -3.36
C ASN A 57 9.77 16.16 -1.88
N GLU A 58 9.12 16.91 -0.98
CA GLU A 58 9.11 16.62 0.45
C GLU A 58 8.45 15.26 0.73
N ALA A 59 7.30 14.98 0.12
CA ALA A 59 6.60 13.71 0.25
C ALA A 59 7.47 12.55 -0.21
N LEU A 60 8.14 12.68 -1.36
CA LEU A 60 9.03 11.65 -1.91
C LEU A 60 10.21 11.38 -0.96
N LYS A 61 10.80 12.43 -0.39
CA LYS A 61 11.86 12.30 0.61
C LYS A 61 11.35 11.59 1.86
N TYR A 62 10.18 11.99 2.35
CA TYR A 62 9.54 11.40 3.52
C TYR A 62 9.32 9.89 3.37
N VAL A 63 8.69 9.45 2.26
CA VAL A 63 8.44 8.02 2.03
C VAL A 63 9.75 7.23 1.86
N LYS A 64 10.78 7.82 1.23
CA LYS A 64 12.09 7.18 1.09
C LYS A 64 12.74 6.90 2.44
N GLU A 65 12.69 7.85 3.37
CA GLU A 65 13.23 7.67 4.73
C GLU A 65 12.40 6.65 5.54
N LYS A 66 11.08 6.62 5.32
CA LYS A 66 10.15 5.81 6.10
C LYS A 66 10.03 4.38 5.66
N ILE A 67 9.98 4.07 4.36
CA ILE A 67 9.59 2.73 3.88
C ILE A 67 10.56 2.11 2.87
N TYR A 68 11.50 2.84 2.28
CA TYR A 68 12.42 2.26 1.29
C TYR A 68 13.27 1.14 1.89
N LYS A 69 13.31 -0.02 1.19
CA LYS A 69 13.99 -1.25 1.64
C LYS A 69 13.49 -1.80 2.98
N LYS A 70 12.29 -1.41 3.42
CA LYS A 70 11.65 -1.95 4.62
C LYS A 70 10.50 -2.87 4.24
N THR A 71 10.20 -3.78 5.16
CA THR A 71 9.01 -4.64 5.10
C THR A 71 7.76 -3.80 5.36
N VAL A 72 6.73 -4.04 4.55
CA VAL A 72 5.43 -3.38 4.60
C VAL A 72 4.33 -4.43 4.44
N TYR A 73 3.13 -4.07 4.89
CA TYR A 73 1.91 -4.84 4.73
C TYR A 73 0.96 -4.04 3.86
N VAL A 74 0.56 -4.62 2.73
CA VAL A 74 -0.35 -4.00 1.77
C VAL A 74 -1.72 -4.62 1.94
N PHE A 75 -2.69 -3.81 2.34
CA PHE A 75 -4.10 -4.19 2.38
C PHE A 75 -4.69 -3.96 1.00
N ILE A 76 -5.07 -5.04 0.34
CA ILE A 76 -5.47 -5.05 -1.07
C ILE A 76 -6.96 -4.72 -1.17
N ASP A 77 -7.28 -3.53 -1.67
CA ASP A 77 -8.66 -3.17 -2.01
C ASP A 77 -9.04 -3.74 -3.39
N LYS A 78 -8.11 -3.64 -4.35
CA LYS A 78 -8.29 -4.13 -5.71
C LYS A 78 -6.96 -4.54 -6.29
N GLN A 79 -6.93 -5.70 -6.95
CA GLN A 79 -5.76 -6.17 -7.69
C GLN A 79 -6.12 -6.49 -9.14
N THR A 80 -5.29 -6.03 -10.05
CA THR A 80 -5.32 -6.40 -11.48
C THR A 80 -3.90 -6.81 -11.89
N ASN A 81 -3.68 -8.09 -12.14
CA ASN A 81 -2.34 -8.63 -12.44
C ASN A 81 -1.34 -8.30 -11.31
N SER A 82 -0.20 -7.69 -11.67
CA SER A 82 0.83 -7.21 -10.72
C SER A 82 0.56 -5.81 -10.20
N GLN A 83 -0.58 -5.20 -10.50
CA GLN A 83 -0.94 -3.88 -9.98
C GLN A 83 -1.95 -4.00 -8.84
N ILE A 84 -1.62 -3.41 -7.70
CA ILE A 84 -2.41 -3.40 -6.48
C ILE A 84 -2.80 -1.96 -6.17
N TYR A 85 -4.09 -1.75 -5.93
CA TYR A 85 -4.62 -0.58 -5.26
C TYR A 85 -4.93 -0.98 -3.83
N GLY A 86 -4.33 -0.30 -2.88
CA GLY A 86 -4.46 -0.67 -1.48
C GLY A 86 -3.97 0.39 -0.51
N SER A 87 -4.01 0.04 0.77
CA SER A 87 -3.41 0.83 1.85
C SER A 87 -2.09 0.18 2.29
N LEU A 88 -1.11 0.99 2.66
CA LEU A 88 0.21 0.51 3.07
C LEU A 88 0.42 0.77 4.56
N ILE A 89 0.72 -0.31 5.28
CA ILE A 89 1.10 -0.29 6.68
C ILE A 89 2.58 -0.64 6.83
N TYR A 90 3.30 0.11 7.67
CA TYR A 90 4.72 -0.10 7.96
C TYR A 90 4.98 -0.04 9.46
N GLU A 91 6.19 -0.43 9.88
CA GLU A 91 6.55 -0.56 11.31
C GLU A 91 5.55 -1.46 12.06
N CYS A 92 5.22 -2.59 11.44
CA CYS A 92 4.34 -3.60 12.01
C CYS A 92 5.09 -4.44 13.05
N ASP A 93 4.65 -4.39 14.30
CA ASP A 93 5.09 -5.34 15.32
C ASP A 93 4.29 -6.64 15.18
N GLU A 94 4.92 -7.65 14.57
CA GLU A 94 4.27 -8.91 14.24
C GLU A 94 3.78 -9.66 15.48
N VAL A 95 2.53 -10.11 15.45
CA VAL A 95 1.96 -10.97 16.50
C VAL A 95 2.13 -12.42 16.09
N ASN A 96 2.80 -13.22 16.93
CA ASN A 96 2.94 -14.67 16.71
C ASN A 96 1.66 -15.48 16.95
N ASP A 97 0.54 -14.84 17.26
CA ASP A 97 -0.74 -15.51 17.47
C ASP A 97 -1.55 -15.53 16.17
N ASN A 98 -1.79 -16.75 15.67
CA ASN A 98 -2.58 -17.10 14.47
C ASN A 98 -4.08 -16.72 14.56
N VAL A 99 -4.46 -15.70 15.33
CA VAL A 99 -5.85 -15.41 15.72
C VAL A 99 -6.40 -14.14 15.08
N ASN A 100 -5.54 -13.21 14.62
CA ASN A 100 -5.99 -11.92 14.09
C ASN A 100 -5.85 -11.82 12.57
N ASP A 101 -6.90 -11.27 11.93
CA ASP A 101 -6.92 -10.93 10.50
C ASP A 101 -5.87 -9.87 10.12
N ILE A 102 -5.34 -9.14 11.11
CA ILE A 102 -4.24 -8.18 10.93
C ILE A 102 -3.03 -8.71 11.71
N PRO A 103 -1.89 -8.98 11.04
CA PRO A 103 -0.72 -9.61 11.68
C PRO A 103 0.09 -8.65 12.57
N CYS A 104 -0.48 -7.52 12.99
CA CYS A 104 0.24 -6.41 13.66
C CYS A 104 -0.41 -6.03 14.99
N GLN A 105 0.40 -5.94 16.05
CA GLN A 105 -0.01 -5.39 17.35
C GLN A 105 0.07 -3.86 17.39
N SER A 106 1.03 -3.31 16.65
CA SER A 106 1.22 -1.88 16.44
C SER A 106 1.61 -1.67 14.98
N ALA A 107 1.18 -0.57 14.37
CA ALA A 107 1.46 -0.29 12.98
C ALA A 107 1.13 1.16 12.60
N ASN A 108 1.82 1.68 11.59
CA ASN A 108 1.57 3.00 11.02
C ASN A 108 0.94 2.88 9.62
N SER A 109 -0.18 3.56 9.38
CA SER A 109 -0.78 3.68 8.05
C SER A 109 -0.16 4.86 7.30
N LEU A 110 0.56 4.54 6.23
CA LEU A 110 1.27 5.53 5.44
C LEU A 110 0.29 6.51 4.77
N ASP A 111 -0.79 5.98 4.20
CA ASP A 111 -1.86 6.76 3.57
C ASP A 111 -2.42 7.84 4.52
N LEU A 112 -2.74 7.47 5.76
CA LEU A 112 -3.25 8.43 6.77
C LEU A 112 -2.21 9.50 7.15
N GLU A 113 -0.95 9.12 7.27
CA GLU A 113 0.13 10.08 7.54
C GLU A 113 0.30 11.07 6.39
N LEU A 114 0.36 10.59 5.15
CA LEU A 114 0.53 11.42 3.98
C LEU A 114 -0.65 12.39 3.79
N ILE A 115 -1.87 11.96 4.13
CA ILE A 115 -3.06 12.82 4.15
C ILE A 115 -2.88 13.94 5.19
N LYS A 116 -2.55 13.60 6.44
CA LYS A 116 -2.37 14.58 7.53
C LYS A 116 -1.25 15.58 7.28
N LEU A 117 -0.19 15.17 6.58
CA LEU A 117 0.92 16.04 6.17
C LEU A 117 0.57 16.88 4.92
N GLY A 118 -0.58 16.61 4.29
CA GLY A 118 -1.05 17.27 3.09
C GLY A 118 -0.17 16.98 1.86
N TYR A 119 0.49 15.82 1.86
CA TYR A 119 1.30 15.31 0.75
C TYR A 119 0.44 14.62 -0.32
N VAL A 120 -0.64 13.98 0.13
CA VAL A 120 -1.71 13.47 -0.74
C VAL A 120 -3.05 14.04 -0.30
N THR A 121 -4.01 14.01 -1.21
CA THR A 121 -5.41 14.33 -0.96
C THR A 121 -6.22 13.04 -1.07
N TYR A 122 -7.03 12.74 -0.05
CA TYR A 122 -7.99 11.64 -0.14
C TYR A 122 -9.13 11.97 -1.11
N THR A 123 -9.35 11.12 -2.12
CA THR A 123 -10.35 11.27 -3.18
C THR A 123 -11.54 10.31 -3.06
N GLY A 124 -11.50 9.35 -2.14
CA GLY A 124 -12.54 8.33 -1.98
C GLY A 124 -13.84 8.85 -1.39
N ALA A 125 -14.78 7.97 -1.05
CA ALA A 125 -16.11 8.38 -0.56
C ALA A 125 -16.17 8.64 0.95
N ASN A 126 -15.19 8.17 1.74
CA ASN A 126 -15.21 8.26 3.20
C ASN A 126 -15.13 9.72 3.68
N LYS A 127 -16.18 10.18 4.38
CA LYS A 127 -16.27 11.58 4.86
C LYS A 127 -15.25 11.91 5.94
N PHE A 128 -14.93 10.97 6.82
CA PHE A 128 -13.95 11.18 7.89
C PHE A 128 -12.55 11.39 7.29
N LEU A 129 -12.13 10.53 6.36
CA LEU A 129 -10.83 10.66 5.69
C LEU A 129 -10.72 11.95 4.86
N LYS A 130 -11.82 12.42 4.27
CA LYS A 130 -11.84 13.73 3.59
C LYS A 130 -11.58 14.92 4.52
N GLN A 131 -11.97 14.82 5.80
CA GLN A 131 -11.79 15.88 6.79
C GLN A 131 -10.36 15.97 7.32
N LEU A 132 -9.51 14.97 7.04
CA LEU A 132 -8.10 14.96 7.43
C LEU A 132 -7.19 15.71 6.46
N ASN A 133 -7.70 16.12 5.29
CA ASN A 133 -6.97 16.91 4.29
C ASN A 133 -6.83 18.38 4.68
#